data_AF-A0A6P0JXS6-F1
#
_entry.id   AF-A0A6P0JXS6-F1
#
_cell.length_a   1.000
_cell.length_b   1.000
_cell.length_c   1.000
_cell.angle_alpha   90.00
_cell.angle_beta   90.00
_cell.angle_gamma   90.00
#
_symmetry.space_group_name_H-M   'P 1'
#
loop_
_entity.id
_entity.type
_entity.pdbx_description
1 polymer ?
#
loop_
_entity_poly.entity_id
_entity_poly.type
_entity_poly.pdbx_seq_one_letter_code
_entity_poly.pdbx_strand_id
1 'polypeptide(L)'
;MAGKVYLLGAGLGTFDTLTMRGWQVLQQAEVLIYDALATGELLSAVSDDCLKLPVGKRGGRKSTPQSEINRLLIAYCHQGKTVVRLKGGDPLIFGRARQEVEALKAANCAFELIPGLSSVLAAPLLAGIPLTDKCLSSEFVVLTGHKAEQFNWEALAKIDTLVILMGGRKLRTIIRELHRWGKPSSLPVAIIRNAGRSDQRVWCGTLTDILKQVEGESLSPCAIIIGEVVSLQSKFQSSQAQPLLGKTILVTRAAQQSSRFSQLLEAEGARVLEMPALEIKPPSSWQALDDAIAELPTFSWLLLTSA
;
A
#
# COMPACT_ATOMS: atom_id res chain seq x y z
N MET A 1 1.32 -29.57 16.37
CA MET A 1 0.09 -28.75 16.52
C MET A 1 -0.24 -28.14 15.18
N ALA A 2 -1.53 -27.94 14.85
CA ALA A 2 -1.90 -27.19 13.66
C ALA A 2 -1.48 -25.72 13.81
N GLY A 3 -1.07 -25.11 12.69
CA GLY A 3 -0.66 -23.72 12.62
C GLY A 3 -1.85 -22.77 12.66
N LYS A 4 -1.60 -21.50 12.35
CA LYS A 4 -2.63 -20.46 12.34
C LYS A 4 -2.46 -19.54 11.13
N VAL A 5 -3.58 -19.17 10.53
CA VAL A 5 -3.62 -18.27 9.36
C VAL A 5 -4.10 -16.89 9.76
N TYR A 6 -3.33 -15.86 9.45
CA TYR A 6 -3.68 -14.47 9.67
C TYR A 6 -4.04 -13.81 8.34
N LEU A 7 -5.28 -13.39 8.18
CA LEU A 7 -5.76 -12.59 7.05
C LEU A 7 -5.55 -11.12 7.38
N LEU A 8 -4.42 -10.58 6.95
CA LEU A 8 -3.90 -9.28 7.37
C LEU A 8 -4.12 -8.20 6.29
N GLY A 9 -4.79 -7.11 6.67
CA GLY A 9 -4.83 -5.88 5.88
C GLY A 9 -3.51 -5.12 5.93
N ALA A 10 -2.93 -4.88 4.76
CA ALA A 10 -1.65 -4.20 4.57
C ALA A 10 -1.77 -2.67 4.49
N GLY A 11 -2.98 -2.13 4.61
CA GLY A 11 -3.22 -0.71 4.38
C GLY A 11 -2.92 -0.29 2.93
N LEU A 12 -2.21 0.81 2.74
CA LEU A 12 -1.70 1.25 1.44
C LEU A 12 -0.43 0.49 0.99
N GLY A 13 0.03 -0.44 1.84
CA GLY A 13 1.20 -1.25 1.59
C GLY A 13 2.48 -0.63 2.15
N THR A 14 2.42 0.34 3.06
CA THR A 14 3.59 0.93 3.74
C THR A 14 3.48 0.72 5.24
N PHE A 15 4.57 0.88 6.00
CA PHE A 15 4.50 0.79 7.47
C PHE A 15 3.55 1.82 8.09
N ASP A 16 3.48 3.03 7.52
CA ASP A 16 2.63 4.13 8.02
C ASP A 16 1.13 3.78 8.06
N THR A 17 0.71 2.81 7.26
CA THR A 17 -0.69 2.38 7.15
C THR A 17 -0.93 0.96 7.67
N LEU A 18 0.11 0.32 8.19
CA LEU A 18 0.01 -0.98 8.85
C LEU A 18 -0.43 -0.79 10.30
N THR A 19 -1.34 -1.64 10.78
CA THR A 19 -1.73 -1.61 12.20
C THR A 19 -0.63 -2.20 13.08
N MET A 20 -0.54 -1.76 14.34
CA MET A 20 0.40 -2.35 15.31
C MET A 20 0.21 -3.86 15.46
N ARG A 21 -1.05 -4.33 15.44
CA ARG A 21 -1.37 -5.77 15.42
C ARG A 21 -0.85 -6.45 14.15
N GLY A 22 -1.00 -5.79 13.01
CA GLY A 22 -0.46 -6.25 11.73
C GLY A 22 1.06 -6.40 11.75
N TRP A 23 1.76 -5.40 12.28
CA TRP A 23 3.22 -5.45 12.48
C TRP A 23 3.64 -6.65 13.32
N GLN A 24 3.04 -6.82 14.51
CA GLN A 24 3.36 -7.94 15.42
C GLN A 24 3.21 -9.31 14.74
N VAL A 25 2.15 -9.49 13.95
CA VAL A 25 1.88 -10.75 13.24
C VAL A 25 2.82 -10.94 12.06
N LEU A 26 3.14 -9.86 11.35
CA LEU A 26 4.09 -9.91 10.23
C LEU A 26 5.49 -10.35 10.70
N GLN A 27 5.93 -9.89 11.88
CA GLN A 27 7.21 -10.29 12.49
C GLN A 27 7.28 -11.79 12.84
N GLN A 28 6.14 -12.45 13.02
CA GLN A 28 6.05 -13.86 13.39
C GLN A 28 5.78 -14.77 12.17
N ALA A 29 5.70 -14.20 10.96
CA ALA A 29 5.34 -14.94 9.77
C ALA A 29 6.42 -15.96 9.39
N GLU A 30 6.06 -17.24 9.32
CA GLU A 30 6.89 -18.29 8.72
C GLU A 30 6.59 -18.44 7.22
N VAL A 31 5.35 -18.14 6.82
CA VAL A 31 4.92 -18.15 5.42
C VAL A 31 4.10 -16.90 5.14
N LEU A 32 4.53 -16.09 4.18
CA LEU A 32 3.87 -14.87 3.75
C LEU A 32 3.26 -15.07 2.35
N ILE A 33 1.93 -15.10 2.25
CA ILE A 33 1.19 -15.17 0.99
C ILE A 33 0.61 -13.79 0.67
N TYR A 34 1.04 -13.15 -0.42
CA TYR A 34 0.73 -11.73 -0.65
C TYR A 34 0.27 -11.40 -2.08
N ASP A 35 -0.60 -10.39 -2.19
CA ASP A 35 -1.08 -9.86 -3.46
C ASP A 35 -0.13 -8.81 -4.07
N ALA A 36 -0.39 -8.40 -5.31
CA ALA A 36 0.45 -7.46 -6.05
C ALA A 36 0.49 -6.03 -5.46
N LEU A 37 -0.41 -5.73 -4.51
CA LEU A 37 -0.46 -4.44 -3.82
C LEU A 37 0.48 -4.35 -2.61
N ALA A 38 1.07 -5.47 -2.16
CA ALA A 38 2.14 -5.42 -1.17
C ALA A 38 3.38 -4.75 -1.79
N THR A 39 4.01 -3.84 -1.03
CA THR A 39 5.24 -3.15 -1.45
C THR A 39 6.49 -3.93 -1.03
N GLY A 40 7.65 -3.55 -1.57
CA GLY A 40 8.94 -4.12 -1.14
C GLY A 40 9.21 -3.91 0.35
N GLU A 41 8.80 -2.78 0.90
CA GLU A 41 9.02 -2.39 2.31
C GLU A 41 8.40 -3.40 3.30
N LEU A 42 7.11 -3.75 3.13
CA LEU A 42 6.47 -4.75 3.99
C LEU A 42 7.05 -6.16 3.78
N LEU A 43 7.53 -6.47 2.57
CA LEU A 43 8.16 -7.76 2.26
C LEU A 43 9.56 -7.88 2.85
N SER A 44 10.27 -6.77 3.08
CA SER A 44 11.56 -6.74 3.79
C SER A 44 11.40 -6.80 5.32
N ALA A 45 10.20 -6.59 5.86
CA ALA A 45 9.97 -6.63 7.31
C ALA A 45 9.86 -8.04 7.88
N VAL A 46 9.57 -9.05 7.07
CA VAL A 46 9.53 -10.44 7.54
C VAL A 46 10.94 -11.02 7.60
N SER A 47 11.15 -11.99 8.50
CA SER A 47 12.40 -12.76 8.60
C SER A 47 12.91 -13.26 7.24
N ASP A 48 14.23 -13.34 7.07
CA ASP A 48 14.84 -13.92 5.87
C ASP A 48 14.48 -15.40 5.68
N ASP A 49 14.19 -16.11 6.78
CA ASP A 49 13.72 -17.50 6.76
C ASP A 49 12.22 -17.62 6.40
N CYS A 50 11.49 -16.50 6.29
CA CYS A 50 10.08 -16.50 5.92
C CYS A 50 9.89 -16.87 4.45
N LEU A 51 9.07 -17.88 4.16
CA LEU A 51 8.72 -18.24 2.79
C LEU A 51 7.74 -17.21 2.19
N LYS A 52 8.20 -16.47 1.18
CA LYS A 52 7.42 -15.40 0.52
C LYS A 52 6.78 -15.91 -0.78
N LEU A 53 5.45 -16.02 -0.81
CA LEU A 53 4.65 -16.54 -1.93
C LEU A 53 3.78 -15.44 -2.57
N PRO A 54 4.17 -14.91 -3.76
CA PRO A 54 3.34 -13.96 -4.49
C PRO A 54 2.16 -14.66 -5.18
N VAL A 55 0.93 -14.18 -4.94
CA VAL A 55 -0.30 -14.71 -5.57
C VAL A 55 -1.09 -13.66 -6.38
N GLY A 56 -0.55 -12.44 -6.47
CA GLY A 56 -1.15 -11.33 -7.23
C GLY A 56 -0.74 -11.26 -8.71
N LYS A 57 -1.53 -10.53 -9.51
CA LYS A 57 -1.22 -10.25 -10.92
C LYS A 57 -0.11 -9.20 -11.06
N ARG A 58 1.02 -9.55 -11.68
CA ARG A 58 1.98 -8.56 -12.24
C ARG A 58 1.87 -8.56 -13.77
N GLY A 59 1.72 -7.39 -14.38
CA GLY A 59 1.91 -7.18 -15.83
C GLY A 59 1.11 -8.09 -16.76
N GLY A 60 -0.21 -8.23 -16.57
CA GLY A 60 -1.06 -8.95 -17.53
C GLY A 60 -1.04 -10.49 -17.45
N ARG A 61 -0.29 -11.11 -16.54
CA ARG A 61 -0.28 -12.56 -16.32
C ARG A 61 -1.61 -13.08 -15.73
N LYS A 62 -1.88 -14.38 -15.94
CA LYS A 62 -3.04 -15.08 -15.33
C LYS A 62 -2.97 -14.94 -13.80
N SER A 63 -4.12 -14.63 -13.19
CA SER A 63 -4.25 -14.61 -11.73
C SER A 63 -4.02 -16.01 -11.18
N THR A 64 -3.35 -16.14 -10.05
CA THR A 64 -3.47 -17.35 -9.23
C THR A 64 -4.96 -17.59 -8.95
N PRO A 65 -5.51 -18.75 -9.31
CA PRO A 65 -6.89 -19.09 -9.00
C PRO A 65 -7.14 -19.03 -7.50
N GLN A 66 -8.32 -18.57 -7.08
CA GLN A 66 -8.65 -18.48 -5.65
C GLN A 66 -8.55 -19.84 -4.94
N SER A 67 -8.88 -20.93 -5.64
CA SER A 67 -8.74 -22.30 -5.14
C SER A 67 -7.30 -22.67 -4.81
N GLU A 68 -6.33 -22.17 -5.57
CA GLU A 68 -4.90 -22.42 -5.33
C GLU A 68 -4.42 -21.61 -4.12
N ILE A 69 -4.85 -20.35 -3.97
CA ILE A 69 -4.57 -19.54 -2.77
C ILE A 69 -5.10 -20.25 -1.53
N ASN A 70 -6.35 -20.71 -1.57
CA ASN A 70 -6.98 -21.44 -0.48
C ASN A 70 -6.20 -22.72 -0.14
N ARG A 71 -5.76 -23.48 -1.14
CA ARG A 71 -4.95 -24.68 -0.96
C ARG A 71 -3.62 -24.36 -0.27
N LEU A 72 -2.93 -23.29 -0.65
CA LEU A 72 -1.69 -22.87 -0.02
C LEU A 72 -1.90 -22.52 1.46
N LEU A 73 -2.94 -21.74 1.77
CA LEU A 73 -3.27 -21.37 3.15
C LEU A 73 -3.50 -22.61 4.03
N ILE A 74 -4.30 -23.56 3.54
CA ILE A 74 -4.61 -24.82 4.24
C ILE A 74 -3.35 -25.67 4.40
N ALA A 75 -2.58 -25.84 3.33
CA ALA A 75 -1.39 -26.70 3.33
C ALA A 75 -0.36 -26.25 4.38
N TYR A 76 -0.02 -24.97 4.43
CA TYR A 76 0.93 -24.46 5.42
C TYR A 76 0.35 -24.42 6.83
N CYS A 77 -0.94 -24.16 6.98
CA CYS A 77 -1.60 -24.28 8.29
C CYS A 77 -1.48 -25.71 8.85
N HIS A 78 -1.71 -26.75 8.03
CA HIS A 78 -1.58 -28.14 8.47
C HIS A 78 -0.13 -28.56 8.76
N GLN A 79 0.85 -27.88 8.17
CA GLN A 79 2.27 -28.05 8.50
C GLN A 79 2.66 -27.40 9.85
N GLY A 80 1.72 -26.81 10.58
CA GLY A 80 2.01 -26.17 11.86
C GLY A 80 2.50 -24.72 11.74
N LYS A 81 2.50 -24.14 10.53
CA LYS A 81 3.10 -22.84 10.26
C LYS A 81 2.24 -21.65 10.69
N THR A 82 2.90 -20.57 11.08
CA THR A 82 2.31 -19.24 11.14
C THR A 82 2.23 -18.63 9.75
N VAL A 83 1.03 -18.65 9.17
CA VAL A 83 0.78 -18.19 7.79
C VAL A 83 0.18 -16.80 7.83
N VAL A 84 0.79 -15.84 7.14
CA VAL A 84 0.25 -14.48 6.95
C VAL A 84 -0.21 -14.32 5.51
N ARG A 85 -1.52 -14.15 5.33
CA ARG A 85 -2.16 -13.76 4.07
C ARG A 85 -2.27 -12.24 4.03
N LEU A 86 -1.28 -11.59 3.42
CA LEU A 86 -1.18 -10.14 3.33
C LEU A 86 -2.01 -9.61 2.14
N LYS A 87 -3.00 -8.76 2.43
CA LYS A 87 -3.99 -8.26 1.47
C LYS A 87 -3.94 -6.73 1.44
N GLY A 88 -3.99 -6.12 0.26
CA GLY A 88 -4.02 -4.65 0.15
C GLY A 88 -5.29 -4.06 0.77
N GLY A 89 -5.16 -2.92 1.44
CA GLY A 89 -6.25 -2.25 2.14
C GLY A 89 -6.72 -3.04 3.36
N ASP A 90 -8.02 -3.29 3.41
CA ASP A 90 -8.68 -4.10 4.44
C ASP A 90 -9.14 -5.46 3.86
N PRO A 91 -8.99 -6.59 4.59
CA PRO A 91 -9.39 -7.91 4.09
C PRO A 91 -10.85 -8.02 3.67
N LEU A 92 -11.74 -7.27 4.32
CA LEU A 92 -13.19 -7.37 4.17
C LEU A 92 -13.79 -6.32 3.23
N ILE A 93 -13.04 -5.26 2.87
CA ILE A 93 -13.47 -4.26 1.89
C ILE A 93 -13.02 -4.68 0.49
N PHE A 94 -13.91 -5.34 -0.25
CA PHE A 94 -13.67 -5.89 -1.59
C PHE A 94 -12.46 -6.85 -1.71
N GLY A 95 -11.91 -7.32 -0.60
CA GLY A 95 -10.71 -8.16 -0.53
C GLY A 95 -10.94 -9.66 -0.76
N ARG A 96 -12.18 -10.11 -0.99
CA ARG A 96 -12.54 -11.53 -1.25
C ARG A 96 -12.23 -12.50 -0.09
N ALA A 97 -12.14 -12.03 1.15
CA ALA A 97 -11.83 -12.87 2.30
C ALA A 97 -12.83 -14.02 2.55
N ARG A 98 -14.11 -13.90 2.14
CA ARG A 98 -15.13 -14.95 2.35
C ARG A 98 -14.67 -16.32 1.87
N GLN A 99 -14.14 -16.39 0.65
CA GLN A 99 -13.73 -17.65 0.02
C GLN A 99 -12.52 -18.27 0.73
N GLU A 100 -11.62 -17.44 1.28
CA GLU A 100 -10.45 -17.88 2.05
C GLU A 100 -10.91 -18.41 3.42
N VAL A 101 -11.78 -17.66 4.12
CA VAL A 101 -12.34 -18.04 5.43
C VAL A 101 -13.17 -19.33 5.36
N GLU A 102 -14.05 -19.46 4.37
CA GLU A 102 -14.87 -20.68 4.20
C GLU A 102 -14.00 -21.91 3.99
N ALA A 103 -12.93 -21.80 3.18
CA ALA A 103 -12.01 -22.90 2.95
C ALA A 103 -11.21 -23.26 4.22
N LEU A 104 -10.74 -22.28 4.98
CA LEU A 104 -10.03 -22.49 6.24
C LEU A 104 -10.93 -23.16 7.29
N LYS A 105 -12.20 -22.73 7.40
CA LYS A 105 -13.18 -23.37 8.29
C LYS A 105 -13.44 -24.81 7.89
N ALA A 106 -13.66 -25.08 6.60
CA ALA A 106 -13.90 -26.43 6.09
C ALA A 106 -12.72 -27.38 6.35
N ALA A 107 -11.49 -26.85 6.39
CA ALA A 107 -10.28 -27.61 6.68
C ALA A 107 -9.89 -27.65 8.17
N ASN A 108 -10.72 -27.10 9.08
CA ASN A 108 -10.40 -26.97 10.51
C ASN A 108 -9.07 -26.22 10.78
N CYS A 109 -8.74 -25.23 9.96
CA CYS A 109 -7.60 -24.35 10.15
C CYS A 109 -7.97 -23.17 11.06
N ALA A 110 -7.19 -22.93 12.11
CA ALA A 110 -7.35 -21.74 12.94
C ALA A 110 -7.00 -20.49 12.12
N PHE A 111 -7.80 -19.44 12.24
CA PHE A 111 -7.53 -18.18 11.55
C PHE A 111 -7.93 -16.95 12.37
N GLU A 112 -7.35 -15.80 12.02
CA GLU A 112 -7.67 -14.49 12.58
C GLU A 112 -7.72 -13.44 11.46
N LEU A 113 -8.70 -12.54 11.52
CA LEU A 113 -8.82 -11.39 10.63
C LEU A 113 -8.19 -10.19 11.33
N ILE A 114 -7.24 -9.53 10.67
CA ILE A 114 -6.60 -8.32 11.17
C ILE A 114 -6.94 -7.16 10.24
N PRO A 115 -7.58 -6.10 10.73
CA PRO A 115 -7.98 -4.98 9.90
C PRO A 115 -6.77 -4.24 9.34
N GLY A 116 -6.98 -3.58 8.20
CA GLY A 116 -6.01 -2.67 7.60
C GLY A 116 -6.66 -1.35 7.21
N LEU A 117 -5.84 -0.31 7.04
CA LEU A 117 -6.35 0.99 6.65
C LEU A 117 -6.74 0.99 5.16
N SER A 118 -8.03 0.87 4.87
CA SER A 118 -8.53 0.81 3.50
C SER A 118 -8.21 2.07 2.70
N SER A 119 -7.88 1.89 1.42
CA SER A 119 -7.66 3.00 0.49
C SER A 119 -8.90 3.88 0.29
N VAL A 120 -10.08 3.38 0.64
CA VAL A 120 -11.31 4.19 0.73
C VAL A 120 -11.11 5.41 1.62
N LEU A 121 -10.47 5.23 2.78
CA LEU A 121 -10.29 6.28 3.78
C LEU A 121 -8.93 6.98 3.61
N ALA A 122 -7.88 6.20 3.39
CA ALA A 122 -6.52 6.73 3.36
C ALA A 122 -6.23 7.56 2.09
N ALA A 123 -6.71 7.13 0.91
CA ALA A 123 -6.39 7.83 -0.32
C ALA A 123 -6.97 9.26 -0.35
N PRO A 124 -8.25 9.50 0.01
CA PRO A 124 -8.80 10.85 0.08
C PRO A 124 -8.08 11.71 1.11
N LEU A 125 -7.82 11.18 2.31
CA LEU A 125 -7.10 11.90 3.35
C LEU A 125 -5.72 12.38 2.87
N LEU A 126 -4.93 11.49 2.26
CA LEU A 126 -3.61 11.81 1.73
C LEU A 126 -3.65 12.74 0.50
N ALA A 127 -4.82 12.88 -0.13
CA ALA A 127 -5.04 13.85 -1.19
C ALA A 127 -5.60 15.18 -0.69
N GLY A 128 -5.87 15.32 0.62
CA GLY A 128 -6.51 16.50 1.23
C GLY A 128 -8.03 16.53 1.04
N ILE A 129 -8.69 15.41 0.76
CA ILE A 129 -10.12 15.36 0.45
C ILE A 129 -10.87 14.69 1.60
N PRO A 130 -11.69 15.43 2.37
CA PRO A 130 -12.58 14.80 3.33
C PRO A 130 -13.67 14.01 2.60
N LEU A 131 -14.19 12.95 3.22
CA LEU A 131 -15.32 12.19 2.67
C LEU A 131 -16.68 12.69 3.15
N THR A 132 -16.68 13.50 4.21
CA THR A 132 -17.87 14.09 4.81
C THR A 132 -17.55 15.52 5.21
N ASP A 133 -18.54 16.40 5.11
CA ASP A 133 -18.47 17.77 5.59
C ASP A 133 -19.87 18.20 6.03
N LYS A 134 -19.94 19.03 7.08
CA LYS A 134 -21.21 19.45 7.69
C LYS A 134 -22.16 20.13 6.69
N CYS A 135 -21.62 20.83 5.69
CA CYS A 135 -22.39 21.56 4.70
C CYS A 135 -22.48 20.84 3.36
N LEU A 136 -21.48 20.02 3.00
CA LEU A 136 -21.40 19.43 1.66
C LEU A 136 -21.81 17.96 1.57
N SER A 137 -21.63 17.16 2.63
CA SER A 137 -21.87 15.72 2.57
C SER A 137 -21.95 15.11 3.96
N SER A 138 -23.14 14.70 4.38
CA SER A 138 -23.34 13.99 5.66
C SER A 138 -23.12 12.47 5.57
N GLU A 139 -22.97 11.97 4.35
CA GLU A 139 -22.87 10.55 4.03
C GLU A 139 -21.88 10.32 2.89
N PHE A 140 -21.40 9.09 2.76
CA PHE A 140 -20.69 8.65 1.57
C PHE A 140 -20.97 7.16 1.31
N VAL A 141 -20.84 6.75 0.06
CA VAL A 141 -20.98 5.34 -0.33
C VAL A 141 -19.72 4.83 -1.00
N VAL A 142 -19.39 3.56 -0.72
CA VAL A 142 -18.22 2.88 -1.26
C VAL A 142 -18.66 1.85 -2.30
N LEU A 143 -18.06 1.91 -3.48
CA LEU A 143 -18.44 1.08 -4.63
C LEU A 143 -17.21 0.40 -5.24
N THR A 144 -17.44 -0.75 -5.89
CA THR A 144 -16.44 -1.40 -6.75
C THR A 144 -16.82 -1.23 -8.22
N GLY A 145 -16.01 -0.50 -8.98
CA GLY A 145 -16.24 -0.24 -10.40
C GLY A 145 -16.28 -1.50 -11.27
N HIS A 146 -15.85 -2.67 -10.78
CA HIS A 146 -16.05 -3.95 -11.46
C HIS A 146 -17.53 -4.29 -11.71
N LYS A 147 -18.46 -3.69 -10.95
CA LYS A 147 -19.90 -3.92 -11.06
C LYS A 147 -20.66 -2.67 -11.53
N ALA A 148 -19.99 -1.73 -12.19
CA ALA A 148 -20.58 -0.45 -12.59
C ALA A 148 -21.87 -0.61 -13.40
N GLU A 149 -22.00 -1.66 -14.22
CA GLU A 149 -23.19 -1.94 -15.02
C GLU A 149 -24.39 -2.45 -14.20
N GLN A 150 -24.16 -2.89 -12.95
CA GLN A 150 -25.18 -3.46 -12.05
C GLN A 150 -25.65 -2.46 -11.00
N PHE A 151 -25.08 -1.25 -10.97
CA PHE A 151 -25.42 -0.26 -9.95
C PHE A 151 -26.83 0.31 -10.16
N ASN A 152 -27.50 0.59 -9.04
CA ASN A 152 -28.69 1.44 -9.03
C ASN A 152 -28.25 2.91 -9.14
N TRP A 153 -27.98 3.36 -10.36
CA TRP A 153 -27.49 4.71 -10.64
C TRP A 153 -28.47 5.81 -10.24
N GLU A 154 -29.78 5.54 -10.27
CA GLU A 154 -30.79 6.46 -9.77
C GLU A 154 -30.59 6.78 -8.28
N ALA A 155 -30.36 5.74 -7.47
CA ALA A 155 -30.08 5.92 -6.05
C ALA A 155 -28.72 6.59 -5.82
N LEU A 156 -27.68 6.17 -6.56
CA LEU A 156 -26.33 6.73 -6.42
C LEU A 156 -26.25 8.20 -6.80
N ALA A 157 -27.05 8.67 -7.76
CA ALA A 157 -27.10 10.08 -8.13
C ALA A 157 -27.63 10.97 -7.00
N LYS A 158 -28.32 10.41 -5.99
CA LYS A 158 -28.83 11.14 -4.83
C LYS A 158 -27.84 11.23 -3.67
N ILE A 159 -26.79 10.40 -3.67
CA ILE A 159 -25.75 10.42 -2.63
C ILE A 159 -24.73 11.52 -2.92
N ASP A 160 -24.34 12.27 -1.89
CA ASP A 160 -23.45 13.43 -2.01
C ASP A 160 -22.02 13.04 -2.38
N THR A 161 -21.43 12.09 -1.65
CA THR A 161 -20.05 11.62 -1.89
C THR A 161 -20.00 10.15 -2.30
N LEU A 162 -19.41 9.89 -3.47
CA LEU A 162 -19.15 8.54 -3.97
C LEU A 162 -17.65 8.25 -3.90
N VAL A 163 -17.30 7.10 -3.33
CA VAL A 163 -15.93 6.55 -3.36
C VAL A 163 -15.92 5.27 -4.19
N ILE A 164 -15.28 5.29 -5.36
CA ILE A 164 -15.26 4.17 -6.29
C ILE A 164 -13.86 3.58 -6.37
N LEU A 165 -13.70 2.36 -5.88
CA LEU A 165 -12.49 1.56 -6.04
C LEU A 165 -12.56 0.72 -7.32
N MET A 166 -11.40 0.40 -7.90
CA MET A 166 -11.32 -0.45 -9.12
C MET A 166 -12.14 0.11 -10.30
N GLY A 167 -12.37 1.42 -10.33
CA GLY A 167 -13.21 2.08 -11.33
C GLY A 167 -12.45 2.64 -12.55
N GLY A 168 -11.12 2.69 -12.54
CA GLY A 168 -10.33 3.39 -13.56
C GLY A 168 -10.66 2.99 -15.02
N ARG A 169 -10.81 1.69 -15.30
CA ARG A 169 -11.18 1.22 -16.67
C ARG A 169 -12.64 1.49 -17.04
N LYS A 170 -13.49 1.78 -16.04
CA LYS A 170 -14.93 2.02 -16.18
C LYS A 170 -15.27 3.51 -15.98
N LEU A 171 -14.28 4.39 -15.88
CA LEU A 171 -14.48 5.81 -15.62
C LEU A 171 -15.45 6.45 -16.62
N ARG A 172 -15.29 6.20 -17.93
CA ARG A 172 -16.20 6.71 -18.97
C ARG A 172 -17.66 6.27 -18.72
N THR A 173 -17.87 5.02 -18.32
CA THR A 173 -19.21 4.50 -17.99
C THR A 173 -19.77 5.19 -16.75
N ILE A 174 -18.97 5.30 -15.68
CA ILE A 174 -19.36 5.94 -14.41
C ILE A 174 -19.81 7.39 -14.68
N ILE A 175 -18.99 8.17 -15.38
CA ILE A 175 -19.30 9.57 -15.70
C ILE A 175 -20.57 9.70 -16.54
N ARG A 176 -20.76 8.83 -17.54
CA ARG A 176 -21.95 8.83 -18.39
C ARG A 176 -23.22 8.53 -17.60
N GLU A 177 -23.20 7.51 -16.74
CA GLU A 177 -24.38 7.17 -15.94
C GLU A 177 -24.72 8.26 -14.92
N LEU A 178 -23.73 8.89 -14.29
CA LEU A 178 -23.99 10.01 -13.37
C LEU A 178 -24.64 11.20 -14.07
N HIS A 179 -24.18 11.56 -15.28
CA HIS A 179 -24.84 12.59 -16.09
C HIS A 179 -26.27 12.19 -16.46
N ARG A 180 -26.48 10.94 -16.89
CA ARG A 180 -27.80 10.43 -17.27
C ARG A 180 -28.81 10.54 -16.12
N TRP A 181 -28.35 10.36 -14.88
CA TRP A 181 -29.18 10.42 -13.69
C TRP A 181 -29.15 11.78 -12.99
N GLY A 182 -28.71 12.84 -13.69
CA GLY A 182 -28.93 14.23 -13.28
C GLY A 182 -27.87 14.83 -12.36
N LYS A 183 -26.71 14.20 -12.15
CA LYS A 183 -25.59 14.90 -11.49
C LYS A 183 -25.10 16.05 -12.37
N PRO A 184 -24.80 17.23 -11.81
CA PRO A 184 -24.40 18.40 -12.59
C PRO A 184 -23.02 18.19 -13.22
N SER A 185 -22.86 18.68 -14.44
CA SER A 185 -21.61 18.62 -15.20
C SER A 185 -20.40 19.27 -14.51
N SER A 186 -20.66 20.21 -13.58
CA SER A 186 -19.65 20.87 -12.75
C SER A 186 -19.28 20.08 -11.49
N LEU A 187 -19.95 18.97 -11.18
CA LEU A 187 -19.71 18.21 -9.96
C LEU A 187 -18.23 17.79 -9.88
N PRO A 188 -17.52 18.15 -8.80
CA PRO A 188 -16.11 17.85 -8.65
C PRO A 188 -15.81 16.34 -8.60
N VAL A 189 -14.68 15.96 -9.20
CA VAL A 189 -14.13 14.60 -9.24
C VAL A 189 -12.65 14.65 -8.93
N ALA A 190 -12.18 13.76 -8.07
CA ALA A 190 -10.78 13.47 -7.86
C ALA A 190 -10.45 12.02 -8.20
N ILE A 191 -9.30 11.79 -8.82
CA ILE A 191 -8.74 10.46 -9.07
C ILE A 191 -7.37 10.39 -8.41
N ILE A 192 -7.22 9.48 -7.45
CA ILE A 192 -6.02 9.36 -6.63
C ILE A 192 -5.39 8.01 -6.96
N ARG A 193 -4.27 8.03 -7.69
CA ARG A 193 -3.49 6.85 -8.04
C ARG A 193 -2.32 6.67 -7.09
N ASN A 194 -2.02 5.42 -6.74
CA ASN A 194 -0.87 5.05 -5.91
C ASN A 194 -0.81 5.83 -4.59
N ALA A 195 -1.96 5.95 -3.92
CA ALA A 195 -2.05 6.67 -2.66
C ALA A 195 -1.01 6.16 -1.65
N GLY A 196 -0.35 7.09 -0.94
CA GLY A 196 0.68 6.80 0.06
C GLY A 196 2.00 6.29 -0.51
N ARG A 197 2.20 6.30 -1.83
CA ARG A 197 3.47 5.97 -2.48
C ARG A 197 4.16 7.23 -2.99
N SER A 198 5.48 7.17 -3.16
CA SER A 198 6.27 8.28 -3.72
C SER A 198 5.86 8.68 -5.15
N ASP A 199 5.17 7.80 -5.87
CA ASP A 199 4.60 8.06 -7.19
C ASP A 199 3.08 8.34 -7.17
N GLN A 200 2.54 8.76 -6.02
CA GLN A 200 1.16 9.21 -5.88
C GLN A 200 0.87 10.31 -6.91
N ARG A 201 -0.28 10.19 -7.60
CA ARG A 201 -0.80 11.24 -8.48
C ARG A 201 -2.25 11.51 -8.18
N VAL A 202 -2.61 12.79 -8.19
CA VAL A 202 -3.98 13.26 -8.00
C VAL A 202 -4.39 14.09 -9.21
N TRP A 203 -5.49 13.72 -9.84
CA TRP A 203 -6.15 14.55 -10.86
C TRP A 203 -7.45 15.06 -10.26
N CYS A 204 -7.69 16.37 -10.37
CA CYS A 204 -8.89 17.02 -9.88
C CYS A 204 -9.55 17.77 -11.03
N GLY A 205 -10.85 17.54 -11.19
CA GLY A 205 -11.62 18.09 -12.28
C GLY A 205 -13.11 18.05 -11.98
N THR A 206 -13.90 18.08 -13.04
CA THR A 206 -15.35 17.95 -12.96
C THR A 206 -15.82 16.70 -13.71
N LEU A 207 -17.08 16.32 -13.57
CA LEU A 207 -17.66 15.25 -14.39
C LEU A 207 -17.46 15.51 -15.91
N THR A 208 -17.39 16.77 -16.34
CA THR A 208 -17.17 17.13 -17.74
C THR A 208 -15.72 16.93 -18.20
N ASP A 209 -14.75 17.37 -17.42
CA ASP A 209 -13.36 17.50 -17.87
C ASP A 209 -12.43 16.35 -17.42
N ILE A 210 -12.80 15.58 -16.39
CA ILE A 210 -11.89 14.62 -15.75
C ILE A 210 -11.37 13.57 -16.72
N LEU A 211 -12.20 13.18 -17.71
CA LEU A 211 -11.81 12.22 -18.75
C LEU A 211 -10.67 12.72 -19.63
N LYS A 212 -10.63 14.03 -19.91
CA LYS A 212 -9.57 14.66 -20.68
C LYS A 212 -8.28 14.76 -19.85
N GLN A 213 -8.39 15.04 -18.55
CA GLN A 213 -7.22 15.15 -17.68
C GLN A 213 -6.44 13.85 -17.52
N VAL A 214 -7.13 12.71 -17.60
CA VAL A 214 -6.53 11.38 -17.44
C VAL A 214 -6.37 10.64 -18.78
N GLU A 215 -6.46 11.35 -19.89
CA GLU A 215 -6.29 10.77 -21.21
C GLU A 215 -4.87 10.19 -21.36
N GLY A 216 -4.78 8.94 -21.84
CA GLY A 216 -3.50 8.23 -21.97
C GLY A 216 -2.92 7.66 -20.67
N GLU A 217 -3.51 7.94 -19.50
CA GLU A 217 -2.99 7.46 -18.21
C GLU A 217 -3.53 6.08 -17.80
N SER A 218 -2.67 5.24 -17.22
CA SER A 218 -3.11 4.07 -16.49
C SER A 218 -3.49 4.46 -15.07
N LEU A 219 -4.77 4.31 -14.74
CA LEU A 219 -5.30 4.74 -13.45
C LEU A 219 -5.14 3.72 -12.32
N SER A 220 -4.88 2.45 -12.61
CA SER A 220 -4.84 1.41 -11.56
C SER A 220 -3.49 1.37 -10.85
N PRO A 221 -3.45 1.18 -9.52
CA PRO A 221 -4.57 1.26 -8.57
C PRO A 221 -4.98 2.71 -8.26
N CYS A 222 -6.28 2.99 -8.24
CA CYS A 222 -6.83 4.28 -7.82
C CYS A 222 -8.09 4.18 -6.96
N ALA A 223 -8.33 5.25 -6.22
CA ALA A 223 -9.64 5.63 -5.69
C ALA A 223 -10.18 6.83 -6.49
N ILE A 224 -11.46 6.77 -6.88
CA ILE A 224 -12.16 7.87 -7.54
C ILE A 224 -13.15 8.45 -6.54
N ILE A 225 -13.05 9.74 -6.27
CA ILE A 225 -13.95 10.47 -5.37
C ILE A 225 -14.79 11.43 -6.19
N ILE A 226 -16.11 11.39 -6.02
CA ILE A 226 -17.06 12.25 -6.74
C ILE A 226 -17.96 12.90 -5.70
N GLY A 227 -18.01 14.23 -5.68
CA GLY A 227 -18.78 14.98 -4.70
C GLY A 227 -18.20 16.37 -4.44
N GLU A 228 -19.02 17.27 -3.90
CA GLU A 228 -18.60 18.66 -3.60
C GLU A 228 -17.43 18.74 -2.61
N VAL A 229 -17.23 17.70 -1.78
CA VAL A 229 -16.11 17.58 -0.84
C VAL A 229 -14.73 17.65 -1.51
N VAL A 230 -14.62 17.31 -2.80
CA VAL A 230 -13.36 17.45 -3.55
C VAL A 230 -12.93 18.91 -3.68
N SER A 231 -13.86 19.86 -3.68
CA SER A 231 -13.54 21.30 -3.70
C SER A 231 -12.76 21.77 -2.45
N LEU A 232 -12.83 21.00 -1.36
CA LEU A 232 -12.11 21.30 -0.12
C LEU A 232 -10.63 20.90 -0.17
N GLN A 233 -10.18 20.23 -1.25
CA GLN A 233 -8.81 19.74 -1.39
C GLN A 233 -7.75 20.80 -1.07
N SER A 234 -7.89 21.99 -1.65
CA SER A 234 -6.93 23.09 -1.49
C SER A 234 -6.84 23.61 -0.05
N LYS A 235 -7.88 23.41 0.77
CA LYS A 235 -7.92 23.83 2.18
C LYS A 235 -7.21 22.85 3.11
N PHE A 236 -7.19 21.57 2.75
CA PHE A 236 -6.60 20.49 3.56
C PHE A 236 -5.28 19.97 2.99
N GLN A 237 -4.79 20.53 1.88
CA GLN A 237 -3.44 20.29 1.42
C GLN A 237 -2.46 20.78 2.49
N SER A 238 -1.79 19.82 3.14
CA SER A 238 -0.70 20.07 4.08
C SER A 238 0.37 20.94 3.40
N SER A 239 0.76 22.02 4.06
CA SER A 239 1.84 22.92 3.63
C SER A 239 3.23 22.35 3.92
N GLN A 240 3.36 21.06 4.25
CA GLN A 240 4.68 20.45 4.37
C GLN A 240 5.35 20.48 3.01
N ALA A 241 6.37 21.34 2.88
CA ALA A 241 7.25 21.31 1.74
C ALA A 241 7.84 19.91 1.66
N GLN A 242 7.60 19.23 0.55
CA GLN A 242 8.31 18.01 0.17
C GLN A 242 9.33 18.41 -0.89
N PRO A 243 10.48 18.98 -0.49
CA PRO A 243 11.46 19.54 -1.42
C PRO A 243 12.01 18.50 -2.40
N LEU A 244 11.90 17.21 -2.05
CA LEU A 244 12.38 16.11 -2.88
C LEU A 244 11.27 15.40 -3.67
N LEU A 245 10.04 15.91 -3.66
CA LEU A 245 8.93 15.32 -4.41
C LEU A 245 9.29 15.15 -5.90
N GLY A 246 9.12 13.92 -6.40
CA GLY A 246 9.44 13.56 -7.79
C GLY A 246 10.94 13.34 -8.08
N LYS A 247 11.83 13.47 -7.08
CA LYS A 247 13.24 13.09 -7.21
C LYS A 247 13.42 11.61 -6.90
N THR A 248 14.25 10.93 -7.69
CA THR A 248 14.73 9.58 -7.37
C THR A 248 16.17 9.69 -6.88
N ILE A 249 16.46 9.17 -5.69
CA ILE A 249 17.77 9.24 -5.06
C ILE A 249 18.31 7.83 -4.87
N LEU A 250 19.52 7.57 -5.37
CA LEU A 250 20.21 6.30 -5.23
C LEU A 250 21.10 6.35 -3.98
N VAL A 251 20.87 5.46 -3.02
CA VAL A 251 21.69 5.34 -1.80
C VAL A 251 22.59 4.12 -1.94
N THR A 252 23.91 4.34 -1.98
CA THR A 252 24.92 3.29 -2.23
C THR A 252 25.65 2.81 -0.97
N ARG A 253 25.26 3.31 0.21
CA ARG A 253 25.87 2.99 1.50
C ARG A 253 25.57 1.55 1.94
N ALA A 254 26.39 1.00 2.83
CA ALA A 254 26.18 -0.32 3.43
C ALA A 254 24.78 -0.45 4.05
N ALA A 255 24.12 -1.59 3.84
CA ALA A 255 22.70 -1.80 4.15
C ALA A 255 22.31 -1.52 5.62
N GLN A 256 23.23 -1.76 6.57
CA GLN A 256 22.99 -1.50 7.99
C GLN A 256 22.91 -0.01 8.34
N GLN A 257 23.42 0.88 7.48
CA GLN A 257 23.48 2.32 7.70
C GLN A 257 22.58 3.12 6.74
N SER A 258 22.01 2.49 5.71
CA SER A 258 21.18 3.16 4.70
C SER A 258 19.76 3.43 5.18
N SER A 259 19.18 2.54 6.00
CA SER A 259 17.74 2.57 6.33
C SER A 259 17.26 3.90 6.91
N ARG A 260 17.97 4.46 7.90
CA ARG A 260 17.61 5.75 8.51
C ARG A 260 17.75 6.93 7.54
N PHE A 261 18.78 6.90 6.68
CA PHE A 261 19.00 7.97 5.72
C PHE A 261 17.97 7.93 4.58
N SER A 262 17.66 6.73 4.09
CA SER A 262 16.58 6.48 3.13
C SER A 262 15.25 6.99 3.66
N GLN A 263 14.90 6.67 4.92
CA GLN A 263 13.69 7.17 5.58
C GLN A 263 13.62 8.70 5.66
N LEU A 264 14.74 9.37 5.96
CA LEU A 264 14.79 10.84 5.99
C LEU A 264 14.54 11.44 4.62
N LEU A 265 15.11 10.86 3.56
CA LEU A 265 14.88 11.33 2.19
C LEU A 265 13.44 11.09 1.72
N GLU A 266 12.86 9.94 2.09
CA GLU A 266 11.47 9.60 1.80
C GLU A 266 10.48 10.52 2.52
N ALA A 267 10.77 10.90 3.78
CA ALA A 267 9.98 11.87 4.53
C ALA A 267 9.92 13.24 3.83
N GLU A 268 11.00 13.63 3.14
CA GLU A 268 11.08 14.85 2.33
C GLU A 268 10.50 14.69 0.90
N GLY A 269 9.92 13.52 0.58
CA GLY A 269 9.20 13.22 -0.66
C GLY A 269 10.02 12.51 -1.75
N ALA A 270 11.26 12.11 -1.48
CA ALA A 270 12.09 11.41 -2.46
C ALA A 270 11.62 9.97 -2.69
N ARG A 271 11.82 9.44 -3.90
CA ARG A 271 11.86 8.01 -4.14
C ARG A 271 13.29 7.52 -3.91
N VAL A 272 13.52 6.71 -2.88
CA VAL A 272 14.85 6.15 -2.62
C VAL A 272 15.01 4.78 -3.29
N LEU A 273 16.17 4.57 -3.92
CA LEU A 273 16.61 3.27 -4.39
C LEU A 273 17.85 2.91 -3.58
N GLU A 274 17.75 1.89 -2.74
CA GLU A 274 18.92 1.34 -2.07
C GLU A 274 19.66 0.40 -3.03
N MET A 275 20.93 0.68 -3.25
CA MET A 275 21.84 -0.18 -4.02
C MET A 275 23.16 -0.28 -3.24
N PRO A 276 23.18 -1.05 -2.14
CA PRO A 276 24.38 -1.18 -1.32
C PRO A 276 25.53 -1.69 -2.18
N ALA A 277 26.54 -0.84 -2.40
CA ALA A 277 27.69 -1.17 -3.23
C ALA A 277 28.88 -1.67 -2.39
N LEU A 278 28.73 -1.66 -1.06
CA LEU A 278 29.76 -1.95 -0.08
C LEU A 278 29.18 -2.85 1.02
N GLU A 279 29.90 -3.92 1.34
CA GLU A 279 29.60 -4.81 2.46
C GLU A 279 30.73 -4.69 3.48
N ILE A 280 30.43 -4.19 4.68
CA ILE A 280 31.40 -4.12 5.78
C ILE A 280 31.39 -5.48 6.48
N LYS A 281 32.50 -6.21 6.36
CA LYS A 281 32.72 -7.50 7.04
C LYS A 281 33.78 -7.35 8.11
N PRO A 282 33.78 -8.22 9.14
CA PRO A 282 34.96 -8.40 9.98
C PRO A 282 36.19 -8.67 9.09
N PRO A 283 37.38 -8.17 9.47
CA PRO A 283 38.60 -8.50 8.75
C PRO A 283 38.86 -10.02 8.83
N SER A 284 39.60 -10.55 7.86
CA SER A 284 40.02 -11.97 7.88
C SER A 284 40.88 -12.32 9.10
N SER A 285 41.49 -11.32 9.74
CA SER A 285 42.21 -11.42 11.00
C SER A 285 42.24 -10.06 11.71
N TRP A 286 42.19 -10.05 13.03
CA TRP A 286 42.38 -8.87 13.86
C TRP A 286 43.85 -8.55 14.16
N GLN A 287 44.78 -9.44 13.78
CA GLN A 287 46.20 -9.33 14.12
C GLN A 287 46.81 -7.97 13.77
N ALA A 288 46.55 -7.43 12.58
CA ALA A 288 47.09 -6.13 12.17
C ALA A 288 46.56 -4.96 13.04
N LEU A 289 45.34 -5.07 13.56
CA LEU A 289 44.80 -4.11 14.51
C LEU A 289 45.45 -4.28 15.89
N ASP A 290 45.59 -5.52 16.35
CA ASP A 290 46.23 -5.84 17.63
C ASP A 290 47.69 -5.38 17.66
N ASP A 291 48.44 -5.58 16.57
CA ASP A 291 49.82 -5.12 16.41
C ASP A 291 49.89 -3.59 16.41
N ALA A 292 48.98 -2.91 15.68
CA ALA A 292 48.90 -1.45 15.69
C ALA A 292 48.53 -0.88 17.07
N ILE A 293 47.71 -1.59 17.84
CA ILE A 293 47.40 -1.24 19.24
C ILE A 293 48.61 -1.47 20.15
N ALA A 294 49.40 -2.53 19.94
CA ALA A 294 50.62 -2.78 20.71
C ALA A 294 51.68 -1.68 20.46
N GLU A 295 51.71 -1.13 19.24
CA GLU A 295 52.61 -0.05 18.85
C GLU A 295 51.99 1.36 18.98
N LEU A 296 50.81 1.51 19.61
CA LEU A 296 50.10 2.79 19.73
C LEU A 296 50.99 3.98 20.15
N PRO A 297 51.94 3.84 21.11
CA PRO A 297 52.82 4.93 21.54
C PRO A 297 53.75 5.48 20.45
N THR A 298 53.93 4.76 19.35
CA THR A 298 54.79 5.17 18.23
C THR A 298 54.07 6.06 17.22
N PHE A 299 52.74 6.12 17.25
CA PHE A 299 51.94 6.95 16.36
C PHE A 299 51.71 8.34 16.95
N SER A 300 51.89 9.39 16.14
CA SER A 300 51.63 10.77 16.56
C SER A 300 50.15 11.17 16.49
N TRP A 301 49.32 10.39 15.78
CA TRP A 301 47.91 10.71 15.53
C TRP A 301 47.05 9.44 15.55
N LEU A 302 45.90 9.52 16.21
CA LEU A 302 44.83 8.53 16.14
C LEU A 302 43.61 9.17 15.47
N LEU A 303 43.20 8.62 14.33
CA LEU A 303 42.01 9.05 13.60
C LEU A 303 40.89 8.03 13.81
N LEU A 304 39.83 8.46 14.49
CA LEU A 304 38.62 7.65 14.69
C LEU A 304 37.56 8.12 13.69
N THR A 305 37.09 7.22 12.83
CA THR A 305 35.98 7.50 11.92
C THR A 305 34.66 7.08 12.57
N SER A 306 33.55 7.74 12.21
CA SER A 306 32.23 7.39 12.72
C SER A 306 31.79 6.02 12.19
N ALA A 307 31.45 5.11 13.10
CA ALA A 307 30.78 3.84 12.80
C ALA A 307 29.33 4.03 12.35
#